data_AF-A0AAW3K7N0-F1
#
_entry.id   AF-A0AAW3K7N0-F1
#
_cell.length_a   1.000
_cell.length_b   1.000
_cell.length_c   1.000
_cell.angle_alpha   90.00
_cell.angle_beta   90.00
_cell.angle_gamma   90.00
#
_symmetry.space_group_name_H-M   'P 1'
#
loop_
_entity.id
_entity.type
_entity.pdbx_description
1 polymer ?
#
loop_
_entity_poly.entity_id
_entity_poly.type
_entity_poly.pdbx_seq_one_letter_code
_entity_poly.pdbx_strand_id
1 'polypeptide(L)'
;MNYKIIFTMLCVGFGLQGCSLFNQSECNNQQVTDRVKKLYSSQVNINFGSKLNQLTQQFNPNANTTTKTIPSIEGITLTKIKRLNLEKLQADKDNQDSQNLIDLITDRFEGAQYICQGVIQQEISTNVLADMTKELSGENSNVIEGNKLNIPVIYALYQHNGNQQFEVQYTAQNPLHLMLAIMLQKKQAKMTK
;
A
#
# COMPACT_ATOMS: atom_id res chain seq x y z
N MET A 1 -5.78 76.37 -1.56
CA MET A 1 -6.07 75.45 -0.44
C MET A 1 -7.19 74.52 -0.86
N ASN A 2 -7.14 73.20 -0.76
CA ASN A 2 -6.07 72.23 -0.89
C ASN A 2 -6.82 70.92 -1.17
N TYR A 3 -6.41 70.21 -2.21
CA TYR A 3 -6.90 68.87 -2.54
C TYR A 3 -6.56 67.89 -1.41
N LYS A 4 -7.51 67.03 -1.02
CA LYS A 4 -7.22 65.82 -0.25
C LYS A 4 -7.47 64.61 -1.12
N ILE A 5 -6.41 64.20 -1.81
CA ILE A 5 -6.14 62.81 -2.21
C ILE A 5 -5.39 62.20 -1.03
N ILE A 6 -5.93 61.17 -0.39
CA ILE A 6 -5.11 60.12 0.24
C ILE A 6 -5.77 58.77 -0.03
N PHE A 7 -5.20 58.12 -1.05
CA PHE A 7 -5.28 56.71 -1.34
C PHE A 7 -4.45 55.99 -0.26
N THR A 8 -5.04 55.09 0.53
CA THR A 8 -4.25 54.09 1.26
C THR A 8 -4.90 52.72 1.12
N MET A 9 -4.44 52.01 0.10
CA MET A 9 -4.40 50.55 0.01
C MET A 9 -3.70 50.00 1.26
N LEU A 10 -4.35 49.09 1.99
CA LEU A 10 -3.70 48.05 2.80
C LEU A 10 -4.75 47.02 3.27
N CYS A 11 -5.15 46.15 2.35
CA CYS A 11 -5.68 44.82 2.68
C CYS A 11 -4.86 43.81 1.88
N VAL A 12 -3.59 43.70 2.26
CA VAL A 12 -2.69 42.65 1.78
C VAL A 12 -2.99 41.40 2.59
N GLY A 13 -3.49 40.38 1.89
CA GLY A 13 -3.09 38.99 2.17
C GLY A 13 -3.78 38.29 3.33
N PHE A 14 -5.10 38.08 3.26
CA PHE A 14 -5.62 36.76 3.65
C PHE A 14 -5.31 35.78 2.53
N GLY A 15 -4.03 35.41 2.43
CA GLY A 15 -3.59 34.29 1.64
C GLY A 15 -4.21 33.03 2.21
N LEU A 16 -5.19 32.50 1.49
CA LEU A 16 -5.39 31.07 1.25
C LEU A 16 -4.63 30.16 2.24
N GLN A 17 -5.12 30.05 3.48
CA GLN A 17 -4.91 28.82 4.22
C GLN A 17 -5.83 27.80 3.57
N GLY A 18 -5.25 27.15 2.55
CA GLY A 18 -5.91 26.20 1.70
C GLY A 18 -6.67 25.17 2.50
N CYS A 19 -7.85 24.84 1.97
CA CYS A 19 -8.62 23.66 2.31
C CYS A 19 -7.71 22.42 2.36
N SER A 20 -7.35 21.93 3.54
CA SER A 20 -6.84 20.56 3.68
C SER A 20 -7.34 19.88 4.96
N LEU A 21 -8.54 20.25 5.40
CA LEU A 21 -9.24 19.61 6.52
C LEU A 21 -10.34 18.63 6.10
N PHE A 22 -10.51 18.36 4.80
CA PHE A 22 -11.61 17.53 4.28
C PHE A 22 -11.13 16.43 3.32
N ASN A 23 -10.35 15.46 3.83
CA ASN A 23 -10.42 14.05 3.37
C ASN A 23 -9.55 13.06 4.19
N GLN A 24 -9.36 13.28 5.49
CA GLN A 24 -8.70 12.29 6.35
C GLN A 24 -9.71 11.21 6.74
N SER A 25 -10.07 10.34 5.79
CA SER A 25 -10.65 9.04 6.14
C SER A 25 -9.64 8.21 6.93
N GLU A 26 -10.09 7.36 7.83
CA GLU A 26 -9.24 6.43 8.59
C GLU A 26 -8.37 5.59 7.63
N CYS A 27 -8.92 5.25 6.46
CA CYS A 27 -8.22 4.58 5.37
C CYS A 27 -7.02 5.38 4.81
N ASN A 28 -7.10 6.72 4.75
CA ASN A 28 -6.09 7.60 4.16
C ASN A 28 -5.21 8.28 5.22
N ASN A 29 -5.27 7.83 6.47
CA ASN A 29 -4.39 8.31 7.53
C ASN A 29 -2.93 7.92 7.22
N GLN A 30 -1.97 8.85 7.40
CA GLN A 30 -0.57 8.60 7.07
C GLN A 30 0.03 7.40 7.82
N GLN A 31 -0.29 7.22 9.11
CA GLN A 31 0.21 6.08 9.88
C GLN A 31 -0.32 4.76 9.33
N VAL A 32 -1.59 4.76 8.90
CA VAL A 32 -2.23 3.60 8.27
C VAL A 32 -1.57 3.29 6.93
N THR A 33 -1.42 4.28 6.05
CA THR A 33 -0.83 4.08 4.71
C THR A 33 0.64 3.64 4.80
N ASP A 34 1.42 4.21 5.73
CA ASP A 34 2.79 3.78 6.00
C ASP A 34 2.85 2.35 6.54
N ARG A 35 1.89 1.95 7.37
CA ARG A 35 1.80 0.57 7.87
C ARG A 35 1.49 -0.42 6.75
N VAL A 36 0.54 -0.10 5.87
CA VAL A 36 0.23 -0.94 4.68
C VAL A 36 1.47 -1.10 3.80
N LYS A 37 2.16 0.00 3.47
CA LYS A 37 3.39 -0.04 2.66
C LYS A 37 4.49 -0.89 3.31
N LYS A 38 4.66 -0.80 4.63
CA LYS A 38 5.65 -1.62 5.37
C LYS A 38 5.29 -3.10 5.36
N LEU A 39 4.01 -3.44 5.56
CA LEU A 39 3.54 -4.82 5.49
C LEU A 39 3.76 -5.40 4.10
N TYR A 40 3.46 -4.62 3.05
CA TYR A 40 3.78 -4.94 1.67
C TYR A 40 5.26 -5.17 1.42
N SER A 41 6.10 -4.20 1.76
CA SER A 41 7.54 -4.30 1.58
C SER A 41 8.10 -5.54 2.32
N SER A 42 7.57 -5.86 3.50
CA SER A 42 7.94 -7.08 4.23
C SER A 42 7.52 -8.38 3.53
N GLN A 43 6.41 -8.40 2.81
CA GLN A 43 5.98 -9.59 2.05
C GLN A 43 6.75 -9.75 0.74
N VAL A 44 7.12 -8.67 0.06
CA VAL A 44 7.88 -8.77 -1.20
C VAL A 44 9.38 -8.94 -0.98
N ASN A 45 9.92 -8.39 0.10
CA ASN A 45 11.33 -8.52 0.48
C ASN A 45 11.59 -9.79 1.31
N ILE A 46 10.87 -10.89 1.03
CA ILE A 46 11.16 -12.18 1.65
C ILE A 46 12.45 -12.71 1.05
N ASN A 47 13.54 -12.54 1.80
CA ASN A 47 14.73 -13.34 1.58
C ASN A 47 14.41 -14.76 2.09
N PHE A 48 14.10 -15.70 1.20
CA PHE A 48 13.75 -17.08 1.62
C PHE A 48 14.83 -17.70 2.53
N GLY A 49 16.11 -17.31 2.33
CA GLY A 49 17.21 -17.70 3.21
C GLY A 49 17.07 -17.21 4.65
N SER A 50 16.43 -16.06 4.92
CA SER A 50 16.27 -15.56 6.30
C SER A 50 15.16 -16.29 7.06
N LYS A 51 14.06 -16.69 6.42
CA LYS A 51 13.04 -17.55 7.03
C LYS A 51 13.54 -18.97 7.28
N LEU A 52 14.33 -19.51 6.35
CA LEU A 52 15.00 -20.80 6.54
C LEU A 52 16.06 -20.70 7.65
N ASN A 53 16.81 -19.59 7.74
CA ASN A 53 17.73 -19.30 8.83
C ASN A 53 17.02 -19.15 10.17
N GLN A 54 15.82 -18.55 10.21
CA GLN A 54 14.99 -18.47 11.43
C GLN A 54 14.49 -19.85 11.87
N LEU A 55 14.09 -20.70 10.93
CA LEU A 55 13.74 -22.10 11.20
C LEU A 55 14.95 -22.89 11.69
N THR A 56 16.12 -22.77 11.04
CA THR A 56 17.36 -23.42 11.49
C THR A 56 17.89 -22.85 12.81
N GLN A 57 17.65 -21.58 13.12
CA GLN A 57 17.93 -20.96 14.43
C GLN A 57 17.03 -21.52 15.54
N GLN A 58 15.79 -21.86 15.21
CA GLN A 58 14.88 -22.59 16.10
C GLN A 58 15.43 -23.97 16.49
N PHE A 59 16.27 -24.55 15.62
CA PHE A 59 16.97 -25.82 15.85
C PHE A 59 18.46 -25.67 16.24
N ASN A 60 19.01 -24.45 16.24
CA ASN A 60 20.39 -24.16 16.63
C ASN A 60 20.55 -22.72 17.18
N PRO A 61 20.50 -22.53 18.51
CA PRO A 61 20.41 -21.21 19.15
C PRO A 61 21.70 -20.35 19.09
N ASN A 62 22.79 -20.85 18.51
CA ASN A 62 24.09 -20.15 18.44
C ASN A 62 24.39 -19.46 17.10
N ALA A 63 23.45 -19.38 16.16
CA ALA A 63 23.69 -18.75 14.87
C ALA A 63 23.58 -17.22 14.94
N ASN A 64 24.67 -16.52 14.57
CA ASN A 64 24.80 -15.07 14.59
C ASN A 64 23.62 -14.32 13.93
N THR A 65 23.17 -13.27 14.61
CA THR A 65 22.09 -12.38 14.21
C THR A 65 22.39 -11.69 12.88
N THR A 66 21.64 -12.03 11.85
CA THR A 66 21.50 -11.15 10.69
C THR A 66 20.55 -10.02 11.08
N THR A 67 21.02 -8.79 10.97
CA THR A 67 20.24 -7.57 11.22
C THR A 67 18.89 -7.66 10.52
N LYS A 68 17.81 -7.41 11.27
CA LYS A 68 16.44 -7.32 10.75
C LYS A 68 16.40 -6.08 9.85
N THR A 69 16.73 -6.24 8.57
CA THR A 69 16.69 -5.14 7.61
C THR A 69 15.25 -4.66 7.56
N ILE A 70 15.02 -3.43 8.03
CA ILE A 70 13.70 -2.81 7.92
C ILE A 70 13.42 -2.70 6.42
N PRO A 71 12.35 -3.32 5.90
CA PRO A 71 12.05 -3.27 4.48
C PRO A 71 11.85 -1.80 4.08
N SER A 72 12.65 -1.30 3.14
CA SER A 72 12.49 0.07 2.62
C SER A 72 11.13 0.18 1.94
N ILE A 73 10.46 1.32 2.15
CA ILE A 73 9.22 1.67 1.45
C ILE A 73 9.48 2.69 0.32
N GLU A 74 10.75 3.02 0.07
CA GLU A 74 11.15 3.89 -1.04
C GLU A 74 10.73 3.26 -2.37
N GLY A 75 10.15 4.07 -3.27
CA GLY A 75 9.58 3.58 -4.52
C GLY A 75 8.24 2.83 -4.40
N ILE A 76 7.63 2.80 -3.20
CA ILE A 76 6.31 2.20 -2.94
C ILE A 76 5.31 3.28 -2.55
N THR A 77 4.24 3.44 -3.31
CA THR A 77 3.13 4.34 -2.98
C THR A 77 1.83 3.56 -2.78
N LEU A 78 0.90 4.13 -2.01
CA LEU A 78 -0.47 3.62 -1.88
C LEU A 78 -1.42 4.69 -2.39
N THR A 79 -2.16 4.39 -3.45
CA THR A 79 -3.06 5.34 -4.14
C THR A 79 -4.45 4.74 -4.31
N LYS A 80 -5.38 5.51 -4.89
CA LYS A 80 -6.78 5.11 -5.13
C LYS A 80 -7.47 4.55 -3.86
N ILE A 81 -7.15 5.15 -2.72
CA ILE A 81 -7.65 4.73 -1.40
C ILE A 81 -9.13 5.07 -1.27
N LYS A 82 -9.95 4.07 -0.93
CA LYS A 82 -11.37 4.25 -0.61
C LYS A 82 -11.79 3.32 0.53
N ARG A 83 -12.72 3.79 1.37
CA ARG A 83 -13.42 2.93 2.33
C ARG A 83 -14.44 2.08 1.58
N LEU A 84 -14.49 0.78 1.86
CA LEU A 84 -15.52 -0.11 1.33
C LEU A 84 -16.79 0.01 2.15
N ASN A 85 -17.93 0.06 1.46
CA ASN A 85 -19.24 -0.05 2.07
C ASN A 85 -19.72 -1.49 1.89
N LEU A 86 -19.62 -2.27 2.97
CA LEU A 86 -19.96 -3.71 2.94
C LEU A 86 -21.45 -3.93 2.66
N GLU A 87 -22.34 -3.07 3.17
CA GLU A 87 -23.78 -3.18 2.91
C GLU A 87 -24.10 -3.02 1.41
N LYS A 88 -23.46 -2.05 0.74
CA LYS A 88 -23.61 -1.84 -0.70
C LYS A 88 -23.04 -3.00 -1.51
N LEU A 89 -21.90 -3.56 -1.10
CA LEU A 89 -21.30 -4.72 -1.77
C LEU A 89 -22.17 -5.98 -1.59
N GLN A 90 -22.77 -6.18 -0.41
CA GLN A 90 -23.69 -7.28 -0.14
C GLN A 90 -25.04 -7.14 -0.85
N ALA A 91 -25.48 -5.90 -1.13
CA ALA A 91 -26.69 -5.64 -1.91
C ALA A 91 -26.51 -5.98 -3.40
N ASP A 92 -25.28 -5.94 -3.91
CA ASP A 92 -24.92 -6.27 -5.30
C ASP A 92 -24.62 -7.78 -5.44
N LYS A 93 -25.63 -8.62 -5.17
CA LYS A 93 -25.48 -10.09 -5.10
C LYS A 93 -25.16 -10.75 -6.44
N ASP A 94 -25.57 -10.13 -7.54
CA ASP A 94 -25.41 -10.70 -8.88
C ASP A 94 -24.02 -10.39 -9.49
N ASN A 95 -23.21 -9.57 -8.81
CA ASN A 95 -21.88 -9.21 -9.25
C ASN A 95 -20.82 -10.14 -8.65
N GLN A 96 -20.23 -10.99 -9.49
CA GLN A 96 -19.20 -11.97 -9.09
C GLN A 96 -17.99 -11.30 -8.43
N ASP A 97 -17.57 -10.11 -8.88
CA ASP A 97 -16.43 -9.41 -8.30
C ASP A 97 -16.76 -8.89 -6.89
N SER A 98 -18.00 -8.42 -6.69
CA SER A 98 -18.49 -8.02 -5.36
C SER A 98 -18.54 -9.23 -4.42
N GLN A 99 -18.99 -10.40 -4.88
CA GLN A 99 -19.01 -11.63 -4.06
C GLN A 99 -17.60 -12.11 -3.70
N ASN A 100 -16.70 -12.21 -4.69
CA ASN A 100 -15.30 -12.59 -4.46
C ASN A 100 -14.63 -11.65 -3.44
N LEU A 101 -14.97 -10.35 -3.49
CA LEU A 101 -14.45 -9.35 -2.57
C LEU A 101 -15.00 -9.55 -1.15
N ILE A 102 -16.30 -9.83 -1.00
CA ILE A 102 -16.94 -10.12 0.29
C ILE A 102 -16.38 -11.39 0.92
N ASP A 103 -16.19 -12.46 0.14
CA ASP A 103 -15.63 -13.71 0.63
C ASP A 103 -14.19 -13.49 1.15
N LEU A 104 -13.37 -12.77 0.38
CA LEU A 104 -12.01 -12.42 0.80
C LEU A 104 -11.99 -11.57 2.08
N ILE A 105 -12.91 -10.61 2.21
CA ILE A 105 -13.01 -9.77 3.41
C ILE A 105 -13.44 -10.59 4.62
N THR A 106 -14.43 -11.46 4.45
CA THR A 106 -14.99 -12.26 5.54
C THR A 106 -13.99 -13.30 6.05
N ASP A 107 -13.23 -13.93 5.16
CA ASP A 107 -12.15 -14.89 5.51
C ASP A 107 -10.97 -14.22 6.24
N ARG A 108 -10.62 -12.98 5.87
CA ARG A 108 -9.36 -12.35 6.32
C ARG A 108 -9.52 -11.30 7.40
N PHE A 109 -10.68 -10.65 7.50
CA PHE A 109 -10.84 -9.42 8.26
C PHE A 109 -12.04 -9.46 9.21
N GLU A 110 -12.22 -10.59 9.88
CA GLU A 110 -13.25 -10.74 10.91
C GLU A 110 -13.07 -9.71 12.04
N GLY A 111 -14.14 -8.98 12.37
CA GLY A 111 -14.15 -8.01 13.47
C GLY A 111 -13.53 -6.65 13.14
N ALA A 112 -13.16 -6.37 11.89
CA ALA A 112 -12.59 -5.09 11.49
C ALA A 112 -13.61 -3.93 11.57
N GLN A 113 -13.18 -2.81 12.12
CA GLN A 113 -14.00 -1.59 12.22
C GLN A 113 -14.11 -0.88 10.86
N TYR A 114 -13.04 -0.94 10.07
CA TYR A 114 -12.98 -0.33 8.73
C TYR A 114 -12.32 -1.29 7.77
N ILE A 115 -12.94 -1.45 6.59
CA ILE A 115 -12.33 -2.11 5.45
C ILE A 115 -12.07 -1.06 4.37
N CYS A 116 -10.85 -1.07 3.85
CA CYS A 116 -10.36 -0.12 2.87
C CYS A 116 -9.80 -0.86 1.66
N GLN A 117 -9.96 -0.25 0.49
CA GLN A 117 -9.33 -0.69 -0.75
C GLN A 117 -8.32 0.36 -1.20
N GLY A 118 -7.20 -0.08 -1.78
CA GLY A 118 -6.23 0.80 -2.41
C GLY A 118 -5.45 0.07 -3.50
N VAL A 119 -4.51 0.79 -4.13
CA VAL A 119 -3.57 0.24 -5.10
C VAL A 119 -2.17 0.56 -4.63
N ILE A 120 -1.37 -0.47 -4.38
CA ILE A 120 0.07 -0.31 -4.17
C ILE A 120 0.70 -0.13 -5.55
N GLN A 121 1.48 0.95 -5.71
CA GLN A 121 2.30 1.15 -6.89
C GLN A 121 3.76 0.98 -6.49
N GLN A 122 4.46 0.07 -7.17
CA GLN A 122 5.88 -0.15 -6.99
C GLN A 122 6.61 0.17 -8.28
N GLU A 123 7.65 1.00 -8.19
CA GLU A 123 8.52 1.26 -9.34
C GLU A 123 9.36 0.02 -9.69
N ILE A 124 9.47 -0.23 -10.99
CA ILE A 124 10.28 -1.29 -11.58
C ILE A 124 11.40 -0.63 -12.35
N SER A 125 12.65 -1.06 -12.14
CA SER A 125 13.76 -0.62 -12.98
C SER A 125 13.54 -1.04 -14.44
N THR A 126 13.84 -0.14 -15.37
CA THR A 126 13.63 -0.35 -16.82
C THR A 126 14.31 -1.60 -17.35
N ASN A 127 15.51 -1.92 -16.84
CA ASN A 127 16.27 -3.12 -17.20
C ASN A 127 15.56 -4.41 -16.78
N VAL A 128 14.98 -4.45 -15.58
CA VAL A 128 14.21 -5.61 -15.11
C VAL A 128 12.90 -5.74 -15.86
N LEU A 129 12.24 -4.63 -16.14
CA LEU A 129 11.02 -4.64 -16.94
C LEU A 129 11.27 -5.23 -18.33
N ALA A 130 12.35 -4.81 -19.02
CA ALA A 130 12.71 -5.31 -20.33
C ALA A 130 13.12 -6.80 -20.34
N ASP A 131 13.67 -7.30 -19.24
CA ASP A 131 13.96 -8.72 -19.04
C ASP A 131 12.66 -9.52 -18.85
N MET A 132 11.74 -9.02 -18.00
CA MET A 132 10.49 -9.72 -17.73
C MET A 132 9.44 -9.64 -18.82
N THR A 133 9.40 -8.60 -19.67
CA THR A 133 8.47 -8.57 -20.80
C THR A 133 8.71 -9.71 -21.79
N LYS A 134 9.89 -10.34 -21.75
CA LYS A 134 10.18 -11.57 -22.50
C LYS A 134 9.61 -12.82 -21.82
N GLU A 135 9.40 -12.79 -20.51
CA GLU A 135 8.95 -13.91 -19.68
C GLU A 135 7.43 -13.84 -19.36
N LEU A 136 6.85 -12.65 -19.31
CA LEU A 136 5.44 -12.42 -19.04
C LEU A 136 4.60 -12.49 -20.32
N SER A 137 3.83 -13.55 -20.47
CA SER A 137 2.78 -13.64 -21.49
C SER A 137 1.48 -12.95 -21.04
N GLY A 138 0.89 -12.16 -21.95
CA GLY A 138 -0.52 -11.72 -22.01
C GLY A 138 -1.20 -11.23 -20.73
N GLU A 139 -1.63 -12.15 -19.87
CA GLU A 139 -2.55 -11.89 -18.76
C GLU A 139 -1.93 -11.15 -17.57
N ASN A 140 -0.61 -11.27 -17.36
CA ASN A 140 0.11 -10.55 -16.30
C ASN A 140 0.44 -9.09 -16.66
N SER A 141 0.14 -8.65 -17.90
CA SER A 141 0.47 -7.29 -18.37
C SER A 141 -0.44 -6.21 -17.78
N ASN A 142 -1.68 -6.55 -17.42
CA ASN A 142 -2.69 -5.58 -16.96
C ASN A 142 -2.36 -4.93 -15.60
N VAL A 143 -1.41 -5.49 -14.85
CA VAL A 143 -0.91 -4.91 -13.59
C VAL A 143 0.35 -4.09 -13.74
N ILE A 144 1.00 -4.11 -14.90
CA ILE A 144 2.18 -3.29 -15.18
C ILE A 144 1.78 -2.15 -16.12
N GLU A 145 1.79 -0.93 -15.60
CA GLU A 145 1.50 0.27 -16.39
C GLU A 145 2.78 1.11 -16.49
N GLY A 146 3.37 1.17 -17.69
CA GLY A 146 4.70 1.76 -17.86
C GLY A 146 5.76 1.00 -17.06
N ASN A 147 6.48 1.71 -16.19
CA ASN A 147 7.49 1.13 -15.28
C ASN A 147 6.96 0.90 -13.86
N LYS A 148 5.65 0.79 -13.68
CA LYS A 148 5.04 0.63 -12.35
C LYS A 148 4.20 -0.64 -12.28
N LEU A 149 4.43 -1.43 -11.23
CA LEU A 149 3.56 -2.53 -10.84
C LEU A 149 2.43 -1.98 -9.97
N ASN A 150 1.19 -2.19 -10.39
CA ASN A 150 -0.03 -1.78 -9.69
C ASN A 150 -0.70 -3.01 -9.07
N ILE A 151 -0.75 -3.07 -7.75
CA ILE A 151 -1.33 -4.19 -7.01
C ILE A 151 -2.54 -3.70 -6.24
N PRO A 152 -3.76 -4.08 -6.65
CA PRO A 152 -4.95 -3.87 -5.84
C PRO A 152 -4.83 -4.61 -4.50
N VAL A 153 -5.07 -3.88 -3.42
CA VAL A 153 -5.01 -4.39 -2.04
C VAL A 153 -6.28 -4.05 -1.29
N ILE A 154 -6.58 -4.85 -0.28
CA ILE A 154 -7.58 -4.57 0.75
C ILE A 154 -6.85 -4.56 2.07
N TYR A 155 -7.22 -3.65 2.94
CA TYR A 155 -6.70 -3.59 4.29
C TYR A 155 -7.80 -3.26 5.30
N ALA A 156 -7.65 -3.84 6.47
CA ALA A 156 -8.55 -3.70 7.59
C ALA A 156 -7.89 -2.88 8.69
N LEU A 157 -8.68 -2.05 9.36
CA LEU A 157 -8.26 -1.25 10.50
C LEU A 157 -8.98 -1.73 11.75
N TYR A 158 -8.19 -2.09 12.77
CA TYR A 158 -8.66 -2.46 14.08
C TYR A 158 -8.27 -1.42 15.12
N GLN A 159 -9.25 -0.84 15.81
CA GLN A 159 -8.97 0.12 16.87
C GLN A 159 -8.79 -0.59 18.21
N HIS A 160 -7.69 -0.31 18.91
CA HIS A 160 -7.57 -0.63 20.33
C HIS A 160 -8.15 0.51 21.16
N ASN A 161 -9.04 0.18 22.10
CA ASN A 161 -9.71 1.16 22.96
C ASN A 161 -8.70 2.10 23.63
N GLY A 162 -8.82 3.41 23.37
CA GLY A 162 -8.19 4.47 24.16
C GLY A 162 -7.12 5.33 23.46
N ASN A 163 -6.42 4.85 22.42
CA ASN A 163 -5.23 5.55 21.90
C ASN A 163 -5.17 5.80 20.37
N GLN A 164 -6.27 5.61 19.62
CA GLN A 164 -6.31 5.79 18.15
C GLN A 164 -5.23 5.02 17.35
N GLN A 165 -4.53 4.08 17.99
CA GLN A 165 -3.58 3.22 17.31
C GLN A 165 -4.37 2.13 16.59
N PHE A 166 -4.30 2.17 15.26
CA PHE A 166 -4.87 1.14 14.41
C PHE A 166 -3.89 -0.01 14.29
N GLU A 167 -4.33 -1.21 14.66
CA GLU A 167 -3.75 -2.41 14.06
C GLU A 167 -4.23 -2.48 12.60
N VAL A 168 -3.30 -2.70 11.68
CA VAL A 168 -3.58 -2.77 10.26
C VAL A 168 -3.22 -4.16 9.76
N GLN A 169 -4.17 -4.81 9.12
CA GLN A 169 -3.96 -6.04 8.36
C GLN A 169 -4.22 -5.76 6.89
N TYR A 170 -3.54 -6.48 5.99
CA TYR A 170 -3.74 -6.28 4.56
C TYR A 170 -3.58 -7.58 3.77
N THR A 171 -4.18 -7.61 2.59
CA THR A 171 -4.01 -8.66 1.60
C THR A 171 -3.99 -8.05 0.20
N ALA A 172 -3.27 -8.70 -0.72
CA ALA A 172 -3.48 -8.47 -2.15
C ALA A 172 -4.83 -9.06 -2.56
N GLN A 173 -5.53 -8.41 -3.48
CA GLN A 173 -6.77 -8.96 -4.04
C GLN A 173 -6.51 -10.19 -4.89
N ASN A 174 -5.34 -10.25 -5.53
CA ASN A 174 -4.90 -11.40 -6.31
C ASN A 174 -3.50 -11.84 -5.83
N PRO A 175 -3.35 -13.08 -5.31
CA PRO A 175 -2.05 -13.63 -4.89
C PRO A 175 -1.00 -13.66 -6.00
N LEU A 176 -1.40 -13.81 -7.27
CA LEU A 176 -0.48 -13.81 -8.40
C LEU A 176 0.24 -12.46 -8.57
N HIS A 177 -0.44 -11.34 -8.26
CA HIS A 177 0.18 -10.02 -8.32
C HIS A 177 1.28 -9.87 -7.25
N LEU A 178 1.07 -10.46 -6.07
CA LEU A 178 2.08 -10.49 -5.02
C LEU A 178 3.27 -11.38 -5.41
N MET A 179 3.00 -12.53 -6.03
CA MET A 179 4.05 -13.40 -6.56
C MET A 179 4.90 -12.69 -7.61
N LEU A 180 4.25 -11.95 -8.52
CA LEU A 180 4.93 -11.11 -9.51
C LEU A 180 5.82 -10.06 -8.86
N ALA A 181 5.32 -9.38 -7.82
CA ALA A 181 6.10 -8.41 -7.06
C ALA A 181 7.36 -9.02 -6.41
N ILE A 182 7.23 -10.22 -5.85
CA ILE A 182 8.36 -10.96 -5.26
C ILE A 182 9.39 -11.31 -6.34
N MET A 183 8.95 -11.78 -7.52
CA MET A 183 9.86 -12.11 -8.63
C MET A 183 10.61 -10.87 -9.13
N LEU A 184 9.88 -9.76 -9.31
CA LEU A 184 10.43 -8.45 -9.68
C LEU A 184 11.48 -7.98 -8.67
N GLN A 185 11.17 -8.02 -7.38
CA GLN A 185 12.09 -7.61 -6.34
C GLN A 185 13.38 -8.44 -6.36
N LYS A 186 13.27 -9.76 -6.57
CA LYS A 186 14.43 -10.65 -6.68
C LYS A 186 15.29 -10.33 -7.90
N LYS A 187 14.69 -10.07 -9.07
CA LYS A 187 15.44 -9.67 -10.27
C LYS A 187 16.13 -8.32 -10.07
N GLN A 188 15.43 -7.34 -9.49
CA GLN A 188 16.00 -6.02 -9.17
C GLN A 188 17.19 -6.14 -8.22
N ALA A 189 17.10 -6.94 -7.15
CA ALA A 189 18.19 -7.15 -6.20
C ALA A 189 19.40 -7.92 -6.77
N LYS A 190 19.21 -8.71 -7.85
CA LYS A 190 20.32 -9.37 -8.55
C LYS A 190 21.07 -8.42 -9.47
N MET A 191 20.39 -7.45 -10.08
CA MET A 191 21.02 -6.51 -11.02
C MET A 191 21.74 -5.35 -10.33
N THR A 192 21.51 -5.13 -9.04
CA THR A 192 22.20 -4.12 -8.23
C THR A 192 23.44 -4.65 -7.50
N LYS A 193 23.76 -5.94 -7.66
CA LYS A 193 24.98 -6.59 -7.15
C LYS A 193 25.94 -6.89 -8.28
#